data_AF-A0A919X063-F1
#
_entry.id   AF-A0A919X063-F1
#
_cell.length_a   1.000
_cell.length_b   1.000
_cell.length_c   1.000
_cell.angle_alpha   90.00
_cell.angle_beta   90.00
_cell.angle_gamma   90.00
#
_symmetry.space_group_name_H-M   'P 1'
#
loop_
_entity.id
_entity.type
_entity.pdbx_description
1 polymer ?
#
loop_
_entity_poly.entity_id
_entity_poly.type
_entity_poly.pdbx_seq_one_letter_code
_entity_poly.pdbx_strand_id
1 'polypeptide(L)'
;MSIRNRTISTSRIQNGIYVYTTLILLTIFTLIISIIDSLLNTGVAKYSNPFLITFIFSIITVQALISMIRNKGYKGIKYAFIHYSTVLNLRKYFLDSKYYNIKFHLNKKIAQLPKIKIEFEKGLSIGKLYIENIHMEKDLRSSNISIALKRYVVERSYLSRDEKYYIFEIYDSNINRQLIFENLNEFQEYSLKTVEQHLFIDKFTKIPMYSSLFVGQTGSGKTYALYSLILQMLIKKELYNLYFADPKNSSLSVIGEKITAHNSASNFSDIVDLLKDFNDLMNQYKFKLKEKLGTKLEATYVDFGYPAHVLIFDEFCQFSNRITVDGEEKT
;
A
#
# COMPACT_ATOMS: atom_id res chain seq x y z
N MET A 1 23.10 0.06 -18.86
CA MET A 1 23.64 -0.48 -17.60
C MET A 1 24.66 0.52 -17.07
N SER A 2 24.21 1.54 -16.33
CA SER A 2 25.10 2.59 -15.80
C SER A 2 25.71 2.08 -14.49
N ILE A 3 27.02 1.82 -14.50
CA ILE A 3 27.81 1.64 -13.27
C ILE A 3 27.93 3.05 -12.66
N ARG A 4 26.92 3.46 -11.89
CA ARG A 4 27.03 4.68 -11.06
C ARG A 4 28.05 4.40 -9.96
N ASN A 5 29.05 5.27 -9.84
CA ASN A 5 30.08 5.20 -8.80
C ASN A 5 29.44 5.26 -7.40
N ARG A 6 29.23 4.08 -6.81
CA ARG A 6 28.74 3.94 -5.44
C ARG A 6 29.89 4.23 -4.49
N THR A 7 29.81 5.33 -3.76
CA THR A 7 30.84 5.72 -2.79
C THR A 7 30.88 4.82 -1.55
N ILE A 8 29.78 4.10 -1.25
CA ILE A 8 29.65 3.25 -0.05
C ILE A 8 29.00 1.91 -0.42
N SER A 9 29.59 0.80 0.05
CA SER A 9 29.06 -0.56 -0.12
C SER A 9 28.39 -1.08 1.15
N THR A 10 27.48 -2.03 0.99
CA THR A 10 26.88 -2.74 2.14
C THR A 10 27.73 -3.97 2.49
N SER A 11 27.69 -4.41 3.74
CA SER A 11 28.35 -5.67 4.16
C SER A 11 27.93 -6.86 3.29
N ARG A 12 26.67 -6.91 2.83
CA ARG A 12 26.22 -7.98 1.93
C ARG A 12 26.88 -7.94 0.55
N ILE A 13 27.10 -6.75 -0.01
CA ILE A 13 27.80 -6.60 -1.28
C ILE A 13 29.25 -7.05 -1.11
N GLN A 14 29.90 -6.68 -0.01
CA GLN A 14 31.27 -7.10 0.29
C GLN A 14 31.38 -8.63 0.44
N ASN A 15 30.53 -9.24 1.26
CA ASN A 15 30.51 -10.70 1.43
C ASN A 15 30.22 -11.43 0.10
N GLY A 16 29.33 -10.89 -0.72
CA GLY A 16 29.08 -11.41 -2.06
C GLY A 16 30.33 -11.36 -2.93
N ILE A 17 31.04 -10.23 -2.97
CA ILE A 17 32.31 -10.08 -3.70
C ILE A 17 33.31 -11.12 -3.21
N TYR A 18 33.51 -11.27 -1.89
CA TYR A 18 34.43 -12.26 -1.34
C TYR A 18 34.10 -13.69 -1.83
N VAL A 19 32.84 -14.12 -1.71
CA VAL A 19 32.43 -15.46 -2.17
C VAL A 19 32.67 -15.63 -3.68
N TYR A 20 32.28 -14.66 -4.51
CA TYR A 20 32.53 -14.74 -5.95
C TYR A 20 34.02 -14.76 -6.30
N THR A 21 34.84 -13.93 -5.65
CA THR A 21 36.30 -13.93 -5.85
C THR A 21 36.92 -15.26 -5.43
N THR A 22 36.47 -15.88 -4.33
CA THR A 22 36.96 -17.21 -3.93
C THR A 22 36.57 -18.30 -4.91
N LEU A 23 35.35 -18.27 -5.45
CA LEU A 23 34.91 -19.23 -6.46
C LEU A 23 35.72 -19.08 -7.75
N ILE A 24 35.94 -17.84 -8.21
CA ILE A 24 36.77 -17.56 -9.39
C ILE A 24 38.20 -18.07 -9.17
N LEU A 25 38.80 -17.77 -8.02
CA LEU A 25 40.16 -18.21 -7.70
C LEU A 25 40.27 -19.73 -7.65
N LEU A 26 39.28 -20.43 -7.07
CA LEU A 26 39.21 -21.89 -7.08
C LEU A 26 39.08 -22.44 -8.51
N THR A 27 38.24 -21.85 -9.35
CA THR A 27 38.10 -22.30 -10.75
C THR A 27 39.39 -22.10 -11.56
N ILE A 28 40.07 -20.95 -11.39
CA ILE A 28 41.35 -20.70 -12.04
C ILE A 28 42.40 -21.70 -11.53
N PHE A 29 42.43 -21.96 -10.23
CA PHE A 29 43.35 -22.93 -9.63
C PHE A 29 43.12 -24.35 -10.17
N THR A 30 41.86 -24.79 -10.31
CA THR A 30 41.55 -26.09 -10.95
C THR A 30 42.05 -26.17 -12.39
N LEU A 31 41.94 -25.07 -13.13
CA LEU A 31 42.35 -24.99 -14.53
C LEU A 31 43.88 -25.01 -14.67
N ILE A 32 44.60 -24.32 -13.79
CA ILE A 32 46.06 -24.36 -13.72
C ILE A 32 46.57 -25.78 -13.45
N ILE A 33 45.99 -26.50 -12.49
CA ILE A 33 46.37 -27.89 -12.21
C ILE A 33 46.16 -28.76 -13.47
N SER A 34 45.04 -28.58 -14.17
CA SER A 34 44.76 -29.32 -15.40
C SER A 34 45.78 -29.02 -16.52
N ILE A 35 46.23 -27.77 -16.65
CA ILE A 35 47.24 -27.39 -17.66
C ILE A 35 48.61 -27.97 -17.32
N ILE A 36 49.03 -27.86 -16.05
CA ILE A 36 50.33 -28.39 -15.59
C ILE A 36 50.38 -29.91 -15.78
N ASP A 37 49.30 -30.61 -15.43
CA ASP A 37 49.23 -32.07 -15.58
C ASP A 37 49.28 -32.49 -17.05
N SER A 38 48.66 -31.72 -17.95
CA SER A 38 48.73 -31.94 -19.39
C SER A 38 50.12 -31.65 -19.98
N LEU A 39 50.89 -30.73 -19.39
CA LEU A 39 52.24 -30.40 -19.83
C LEU A 39 53.29 -31.40 -19.32
N LEU A 40 53.12 -31.89 -18.08
CA LEU A 40 54.10 -32.73 -17.40
C LEU A 40 53.72 -34.23 -17.37
N ASN A 41 52.52 -34.61 -17.83
CA ASN A 41 51.99 -35.98 -17.78
C ASN A 41 52.06 -36.63 -16.39
N THR A 42 51.86 -35.84 -15.33
CA THR A 42 52.04 -36.28 -13.95
C THR A 42 50.88 -37.15 -13.41
N GLY A 43 49.73 -37.17 -14.08
CA GLY A 43 48.51 -37.87 -13.66
C GLY A 43 47.81 -37.29 -12.42
N VAL A 44 48.26 -36.12 -11.92
CA VAL A 44 47.78 -35.50 -10.67
C VAL A 44 46.35 -34.98 -10.81
N ALA A 45 45.99 -34.44 -11.99
CA ALA A 45 44.66 -33.85 -12.21
C ALA A 45 43.54 -34.89 -12.12
N LYS A 46 43.84 -36.16 -12.43
CA LYS A 46 42.89 -37.28 -12.31
C LYS A 46 42.38 -37.45 -10.87
N TYR A 47 43.22 -37.16 -9.89
CA TYR A 47 42.86 -37.28 -8.48
C TYR A 47 42.37 -35.94 -7.90
N SER A 48 43.01 -34.81 -8.21
CA SER A 48 42.69 -33.53 -7.58
C SER A 48 41.42 -32.84 -8.12
N ASN A 49 41.16 -32.91 -9.44
CA ASN A 49 40.07 -32.15 -10.06
C ASN A 49 38.68 -32.56 -9.56
N PRO A 50 38.35 -33.87 -9.40
CA PRO A 50 37.07 -34.28 -8.83
C PRO A 50 36.80 -33.64 -7.46
N PHE A 51 37.78 -33.65 -6.54
CA PHE A 51 37.63 -33.04 -5.21
C PHE A 51 37.38 -31.54 -5.28
N LEU A 52 38.13 -30.81 -6.11
CA LEU A 52 37.98 -29.36 -6.23
C LEU A 52 36.62 -28.98 -6.85
N ILE A 53 36.16 -29.73 -7.86
CA ILE A 53 34.84 -29.54 -8.46
C ILE A 53 33.73 -29.81 -7.43
N THR A 54 33.83 -30.90 -6.65
CA THR A 54 32.88 -31.19 -5.58
C THR A 54 32.87 -30.09 -4.51
N PHE A 55 34.03 -29.53 -4.16
CA PHE A 55 34.13 -28.43 -3.20
C PHE A 55 33.47 -27.15 -3.72
N ILE A 56 33.71 -26.77 -4.98
CA ILE A 56 33.03 -25.65 -5.64
C ILE A 56 31.51 -25.85 -5.64
N PHE A 57 31.05 -27.05 -6.00
CA PHE A 57 29.63 -27.38 -5.99
C PHE A 57 29.03 -27.32 -4.59
N SER A 58 29.76 -27.76 -3.56
CA SER A 58 29.37 -27.63 -2.16
C SER A 58 29.16 -26.16 -1.75
N ILE A 59 30.07 -25.26 -2.12
CA ILE A 59 29.91 -23.82 -1.83
C ILE A 59 28.65 -23.28 -2.54
N ILE A 60 28.45 -23.60 -3.81
CA ILE A 60 27.30 -23.13 -4.59
C ILE A 60 25.98 -23.64 -3.98
N THR A 61 25.91 -24.93 -3.63
CA THR A 61 24.73 -25.52 -3.02
C THR A 61 24.40 -24.90 -1.66
N VAL A 62 25.40 -24.67 -0.80
CA VAL A 62 25.20 -23.97 0.48
C VAL A 62 24.67 -22.55 0.26
N GLN A 63 25.22 -21.80 -0.72
CA GLN A 63 24.74 -20.46 -1.04
C GLN A 63 23.31 -20.48 -1.59
N ALA A 64 22.96 -21.46 -2.42
CA ALA A 64 21.61 -21.65 -2.94
C ALA A 64 20.62 -21.92 -1.80
N LEU A 65 20.97 -22.79 -0.85
CA LEU A 65 20.16 -23.10 0.33
C LEU A 65 19.96 -21.86 1.22
N ILE A 66 21.03 -21.12 1.53
CA ILE A 66 20.95 -19.87 2.30
C ILE A 66 20.03 -18.86 1.60
N SER A 67 20.17 -18.71 0.28
CA SER A 67 19.32 -17.81 -0.51
C SER A 67 17.86 -18.24 -0.49
N MET A 68 17.59 -19.55 -0.57
CA MET A 68 16.25 -20.11 -0.55
C MET A 68 15.57 -19.93 0.80
N ILE A 69 16.26 -20.22 1.91
CA ILE A 69 15.76 -19.99 3.27
C ILE A 69 15.45 -18.50 3.48
N ARG A 70 16.40 -17.62 3.13
CA ARG A 70 16.26 -16.17 3.28
C ARG A 70 15.08 -15.58 2.51
N ASN A 71 14.82 -16.11 1.32
CA ASN A 71 13.71 -15.67 0.47
C ASN A 71 12.42 -16.45 0.69
N LYS A 72 12.32 -17.19 1.81
CA LYS A 72 11.13 -17.97 2.18
C LYS A 72 10.72 -19.00 1.11
N GLY A 73 11.68 -19.73 0.55
CA GLY A 73 11.46 -20.75 -0.48
C GLY A 73 10.52 -21.88 -0.08
N TYR A 74 10.34 -22.11 1.23
CA TYR A 74 9.31 -23.01 1.76
C TYR A 74 7.87 -22.59 1.41
N LYS A 75 7.64 -21.33 0.99
CA LYS A 75 6.36 -20.83 0.45
C LYS A 75 6.23 -21.01 -1.08
N GLY A 76 7.22 -21.64 -1.71
CA GLY A 76 7.27 -21.90 -3.16
C GLY A 76 8.31 -21.05 -3.90
N ILE A 77 8.79 -21.59 -5.03
CA ILE A 77 9.84 -20.98 -5.86
C ILE A 77 9.42 -19.60 -6.40
N LYS A 78 8.17 -19.50 -6.89
CA LYS A 78 7.60 -18.23 -7.39
C LYS A 78 7.60 -17.14 -6.30
N TYR A 79 7.19 -17.50 -5.07
CA TYR A 79 7.24 -16.60 -3.92
C TYR A 79 8.67 -16.12 -3.68
N ALA A 80 9.64 -17.05 -3.64
CA ALA A 80 11.03 -16.71 -3.35
C ALA A 80 11.64 -15.77 -4.39
N PHE A 81 11.35 -15.99 -5.67
CA PHE A 81 11.85 -15.13 -6.74
C PHE A 81 11.27 -13.72 -6.67
N ILE A 82 9.95 -13.60 -6.46
CA ILE A 82 9.28 -12.30 -6.32
C ILE A 82 9.80 -11.57 -5.09
N HIS A 83 9.84 -12.25 -3.94
CA HIS A 83 10.39 -11.69 -2.70
C HIS A 83 11.83 -11.20 -2.89
N TYR A 84 12.70 -12.02 -3.49
CA TYR A 84 14.09 -11.67 -3.79
C TYR A 84 14.18 -10.42 -4.68
N SER A 85 13.45 -10.40 -5.80
CA SER A 85 13.46 -9.30 -6.76
C SER A 85 13.00 -7.99 -6.11
N THR A 86 11.89 -8.01 -5.36
CA THR A 86 11.35 -6.83 -4.68
C THR A 86 12.32 -6.30 -3.62
N VAL A 87 12.88 -7.17 -2.77
CA VAL A 87 13.87 -6.77 -1.75
C VAL A 87 15.14 -6.22 -2.39
N LEU A 88 15.60 -6.82 -3.50
CA LEU A 88 16.78 -6.36 -4.22
C LEU A 88 16.57 -4.95 -4.79
N ASN A 89 15.42 -4.67 -5.40
CA ASN A 89 15.11 -3.36 -5.97
C ASN A 89 14.97 -2.29 -4.88
N LEU A 90 14.29 -2.59 -3.77
CA LEU A 90 14.19 -1.68 -2.62
C LEU A 90 15.57 -1.34 -2.04
N ARG A 91 16.45 -2.33 -1.90
CA ARG A 91 17.83 -2.09 -1.42
C ARG A 91 18.65 -1.21 -2.35
N LYS A 92 18.50 -1.40 -3.67
CA LYS A 92 19.14 -0.53 -4.67
C LYS A 92 18.60 0.89 -4.54
N TYR A 93 17.27 1.04 -4.47
CA TYR A 93 16.61 2.33 -4.29
C TYR A 93 17.11 3.05 -3.03
N PHE A 94 17.17 2.39 -1.88
CA PHE A 94 17.67 2.99 -0.64
C PHE A 94 19.14 3.40 -0.69
N LEU A 95 19.99 2.64 -1.38
CA LEU A 95 21.38 3.04 -1.60
C LEU A 95 21.47 4.27 -2.50
N ASP A 96 20.71 4.28 -3.60
CA ASP A 96 20.72 5.36 -4.58
C ASP A 96 20.10 6.65 -4.02
N SER A 97 19.10 6.53 -3.14
CA SER A 97 18.44 7.65 -2.45
C SER A 97 19.15 8.10 -1.17
N LYS A 98 20.28 7.47 -0.81
CA LYS A 98 21.03 7.70 0.43
C LYS A 98 20.21 7.50 1.71
N TYR A 99 19.20 6.63 1.66
CA TYR A 99 18.38 6.26 2.81
C TYR A 99 19.02 5.08 3.59
N TYR A 100 20.08 5.36 4.34
CA TYR A 100 20.79 4.38 5.17
C TYR A 100 21.59 5.06 6.27
N ASN A 101 21.85 4.33 7.35
CA ASN A 101 22.80 4.76 8.38
C ASN A 101 24.23 4.34 8.00
N ILE A 102 25.22 5.15 8.38
CA ILE A 102 26.63 4.78 8.17
C ILE A 102 27.12 4.02 9.41
N LYS A 103 27.72 2.86 9.20
CA LYS A 103 28.40 2.08 10.23
C LYS A 103 29.84 1.83 9.84
N PHE A 104 30.73 1.69 10.80
CA PHE A 104 32.13 1.29 10.56
C PHE A 104 32.27 -0.22 10.77
N HIS A 105 32.92 -0.88 9.82
CA HIS A 105 33.31 -2.29 9.92
C HIS A 105 34.71 -2.46 9.33
N LEU A 106 35.64 -3.02 10.10
CA LEU A 106 37.05 -3.19 9.70
C LEU A 106 37.66 -1.89 9.14
N ASN A 107 37.49 -0.77 9.86
CA ASN A 107 37.92 0.58 9.47
C ASN A 107 37.37 1.12 8.13
N LYS A 108 36.34 0.47 7.56
CA LYS A 108 35.66 0.91 6.33
C LYS A 108 34.25 1.37 6.65
N LYS A 109 33.84 2.51 6.07
CA LYS A 109 32.46 2.99 6.10
C LYS A 109 31.58 2.04 5.27
N ILE A 110 30.53 1.52 5.88
CA ILE A 110 29.53 0.66 5.25
C ILE A 110 28.13 1.25 5.41
N ALA A 111 27.29 1.05 4.40
CA ALA A 111 25.89 1.44 4.44
C ALA A 111 25.06 0.38 5.16
N GLN A 112 24.43 0.76 6.27
CA GLN A 112 23.44 -0.02 7.00
C GLN A 112 22.04 0.35 6.52
N LEU A 113 21.51 -0.48 5.62
CA LEU A 113 20.16 -0.34 5.08
C LEU A 113 19.11 -0.76 6.12
N PRO A 114 17.90 -0.16 6.07
CA PRO A 114 16.79 -0.59 6.93
C PRO A 114 16.43 -2.06 6.67
N LYS A 115 15.96 -2.76 7.71
CA LYS A 115 15.38 -4.09 7.54
C LYS A 115 14.10 -3.99 6.71
N ILE A 116 13.94 -4.96 5.81
CA ILE A 116 12.79 -5.07 4.92
C ILE A 116 12.14 -6.42 5.17
N LYS A 117 10.85 -6.42 5.48
CA LYS A 117 10.03 -7.63 5.60
C LYS A 117 8.85 -7.49 4.65
N ILE A 118 8.58 -8.55 3.88
CA ILE A 118 7.46 -8.60 2.95
C ILE A 118 6.57 -9.78 3.29
N GLU A 119 5.26 -9.53 3.33
CA GLU A 119 4.21 -10.50 3.58
C GLU A 119 3.17 -10.40 2.48
N PHE A 120 3.26 -11.28 1.49
CA PHE A 120 2.22 -11.46 0.48
C PHE A 120 1.12 -12.38 0.99
N GLU A 121 -0.11 -12.08 0.57
CA GLU A 121 -1.27 -12.95 0.72
C GLU A 121 -1.23 -14.12 -0.29
N LYS A 122 -2.20 -15.04 -0.17
CA LYS A 122 -2.36 -16.15 -1.13
C LYS A 122 -2.53 -15.57 -2.55
N GLY A 123 -1.70 -16.02 -3.48
CA GLY A 123 -1.73 -15.55 -4.88
C GLY A 123 -0.71 -14.47 -5.23
N LEU A 124 0.02 -13.89 -4.26
CA LEU A 124 1.09 -12.89 -4.48
C LEU A 124 0.62 -11.54 -5.05
N SER A 125 -0.70 -11.34 -5.17
CA SER A 125 -1.28 -10.13 -5.77
C SER A 125 -1.43 -8.98 -4.78
N ILE A 126 -1.50 -9.27 -3.49
CA ILE A 126 -1.64 -8.29 -2.41
C ILE A 126 -0.59 -8.62 -1.35
N GLY A 127 -0.04 -7.60 -0.71
CA GLY A 127 0.88 -7.80 0.41
C GLY A 127 1.12 -6.56 1.25
N LYS A 128 1.83 -6.78 2.35
CA LYS A 128 2.33 -5.74 3.25
C LYS A 128 3.85 -5.72 3.26
N LEU A 129 4.39 -4.53 3.04
CA LEU A 129 5.82 -4.23 3.09
C LEU A 129 6.11 -3.45 4.37
N TYR A 130 7.01 -3.99 5.20
CA TYR A 130 7.46 -3.36 6.43
C TYR A 130 8.92 -2.95 6.24
N ILE A 131 9.19 -1.65 6.42
CA ILE A 131 10.52 -1.07 6.32
C ILE A 131 10.86 -0.43 7.66
N GLU A 132 11.97 -0.86 8.25
CA GLU A 132 12.47 -0.32 9.52
C GLU A 132 12.61 1.19 9.44
N ASN A 133 12.02 1.88 10.40
CA ASN A 133 12.19 3.30 10.57
C ASN A 133 13.61 3.55 11.10
N ILE A 134 14.42 4.28 10.33
CA ILE A 134 15.80 4.63 10.70
C ILE A 134 15.93 6.09 11.11
N HIS A 135 14.79 6.79 11.34
CA HIS A 135 14.70 8.17 11.81
C HIS A 135 15.59 9.15 11.03
N MET A 136 15.57 9.04 9.70
CA MET A 136 16.21 10.02 8.83
C MET A 136 15.36 11.28 8.73
N GLU A 137 15.98 12.46 8.56
CA GLU A 137 15.27 13.74 8.34
C GLU A 137 14.31 13.66 7.15
N LYS A 138 14.65 12.86 6.14
CA LYS A 138 13.78 12.61 4.99
C LYS A 138 12.74 11.55 5.33
N ASP A 139 11.48 11.97 5.47
CA ASP A 139 10.36 11.04 5.69
C ASP A 139 10.25 10.07 4.52
N LEU A 140 10.34 8.77 4.80
CA LEU A 140 10.23 7.73 3.80
C LEU A 140 8.87 7.76 3.07
N ARG A 141 7.81 8.24 3.73
CA ARG A 141 6.48 8.41 3.13
C ARG A 141 6.48 9.44 2.00
N SER A 142 7.33 10.47 2.10
CA SER A 142 7.50 11.47 1.05
C SER A 142 8.30 10.94 -0.15
N SER A 143 9.03 9.85 0.03
CA SER A 143 9.80 9.21 -1.04
C SER A 143 8.90 8.27 -1.84
N ASN A 144 8.90 8.41 -3.17
CA ASN A 144 8.07 7.60 -4.06
C ASN A 144 8.61 6.16 -4.15
N ILE A 145 8.34 5.37 -3.11
CA ILE A 145 8.85 4.01 -2.96
C ILE A 145 8.26 3.05 -4.01
N SER A 146 7.13 3.41 -4.59
CA SER A 146 6.47 2.69 -5.70
C SER A 146 7.42 2.48 -6.88
N ILE A 147 8.37 3.40 -7.12
CA ILE A 147 9.39 3.26 -8.16
C ILE A 147 10.25 1.99 -7.95
N ALA A 148 10.50 1.61 -6.71
CA ALA A 148 11.31 0.44 -6.38
C ALA A 148 10.52 -0.88 -6.49
N LEU A 149 9.19 -0.81 -6.53
CA LEU A 149 8.29 -1.96 -6.42
C LEU A 149 7.86 -2.56 -7.77
N LYS A 150 8.24 -1.93 -8.89
CA LYS A 150 8.00 -2.39 -10.28
C LYS A 150 6.53 -2.72 -10.56
N ARG A 151 6.15 -3.99 -10.38
CA ARG A 151 4.81 -4.53 -10.65
C ARG A 151 3.80 -4.15 -9.56
N TYR A 152 4.28 -3.79 -8.36
CA TYR A 152 3.40 -3.48 -7.25
C TYR A 152 3.21 -1.98 -7.09
N VAL A 153 1.97 -1.60 -6.82
CA VAL A 153 1.53 -0.24 -6.52
C VAL A 153 1.28 -0.12 -5.02
N VAL A 154 1.67 1.00 -4.42
CA VAL A 154 1.37 1.32 -3.02
C VAL A 154 -0.04 1.91 -2.95
N GLU A 155 -0.90 1.28 -2.15
CA GLU A 155 -2.26 1.74 -1.89
C GLU A 155 -2.33 2.63 -0.64
N ARG A 156 -1.66 2.20 0.44
CA ARG A 156 -1.61 2.94 1.71
C ARG A 156 -0.21 2.92 2.29
N SER A 157 0.15 3.99 2.97
CA SER A 157 1.39 4.10 3.73
C SER A 157 1.12 4.69 5.11
N TYR A 158 1.57 4.02 6.16
CA TYR A 158 1.42 4.49 7.53
C TYR A 158 2.58 4.00 8.41
N LEU A 159 2.70 4.59 9.60
CA LEU A 159 3.69 4.18 10.59
C LEU A 159 3.06 3.15 11.54
N SER A 160 3.82 2.16 11.98
CA SER A 160 3.38 1.23 13.01
C SER A 160 3.14 1.95 14.34
N ARG A 161 2.28 1.40 15.21
CA ARG A 161 1.94 2.00 16.52
C ARG A 161 3.16 2.25 17.42
N ASP A 162 4.17 1.40 17.31
CA ASP A 162 5.45 1.49 18.02
C ASP A 162 6.50 2.32 17.28
N GLU A 163 6.11 2.96 16.17
CA GLU A 163 6.95 3.80 15.30
C GLU A 163 8.17 3.12 14.66
N LYS A 164 8.26 1.80 14.82
CA LYS A 164 9.42 1.00 14.40
C LYS A 164 9.45 0.70 12.90
N TYR A 165 8.29 0.67 12.25
CA TYR A 165 8.17 0.30 10.84
C TYR A 165 7.25 1.25 10.08
N TYR A 166 7.73 1.69 8.91
CA TYR A 166 6.84 2.16 7.86
C TYR A 166 6.19 0.95 7.17
N ILE A 167 4.86 0.94 7.16
CA ILE A 167 4.03 -0.10 6.56
C ILE A 167 3.44 0.42 5.27
N PHE A 168 3.68 -0.30 4.19
CA PHE A 168 3.11 -0.04 2.87
C PHE A 168 2.23 -1.22 2.46
N GLU A 169 0.95 -0.93 2.22
CA GLU A 169 0.02 -1.91 1.66
C GLU A 169 0.13 -1.83 0.14
N ILE A 170 0.46 -2.96 -0.48
CA ILE A 170 0.79 -3.04 -1.89
C ILE A 170 -0.10 -4.04 -2.61
N TYR A 171 -0.40 -3.74 -3.86
CA TYR A 171 -1.11 -4.65 -4.75
C TYR A 171 -0.48 -4.68 -6.14
N ASP A 172 -0.69 -5.78 -6.84
CA ASP A 172 -0.22 -6.03 -8.19
C ASP A 172 -0.98 -5.16 -9.21
N SER A 173 -0.26 -4.41 -10.04
CA SER A 173 -0.86 -3.51 -11.04
C SER A 173 -1.84 -4.21 -11.99
N ASN A 174 -1.67 -5.52 -12.19
CA ASN A 174 -2.46 -6.30 -13.15
C ASN A 174 -3.65 -7.01 -12.50
N ILE A 175 -3.92 -6.79 -11.21
CA ILE A 175 -5.04 -7.44 -10.53
C ILE A 175 -6.37 -6.85 -11.01
N ASN A 176 -7.32 -7.71 -11.36
CA ASN A 176 -8.67 -7.26 -11.66
C ASN A 176 -9.39 -6.91 -10.34
N ARG A 177 -9.51 -5.60 -10.08
CA ARG A 177 -10.20 -5.04 -8.91
C ARG A 177 -11.71 -4.90 -9.13
N GLN A 178 -12.16 -4.82 -10.39
CA GLN A 178 -13.55 -4.51 -10.74
C GLN A 178 -14.52 -5.56 -10.19
N LEU A 179 -15.58 -5.07 -9.53
CA LEU A 179 -16.78 -5.84 -9.21
C LEU A 179 -17.76 -5.72 -10.37
N ILE A 180 -18.34 -6.84 -10.78
CA ILE A 180 -19.35 -6.92 -11.82
C ILE A 180 -20.53 -7.66 -11.19
N PHE A 181 -21.72 -7.08 -11.34
CA PHE A 181 -22.96 -7.67 -10.86
C PHE A 181 -23.92 -7.75 -12.04
N GLU A 182 -24.52 -8.91 -12.26
CA GLU A 182 -25.45 -9.11 -13.37
C GLU A 182 -26.83 -8.51 -13.07
N ASN A 183 -27.19 -8.42 -11.79
CA ASN A 183 -28.48 -7.93 -11.32
C ASN A 183 -28.39 -7.28 -9.94
N LEU A 184 -29.49 -6.63 -9.52
CA LEU A 184 -29.58 -5.94 -8.24
C LEU A 184 -29.49 -6.89 -7.04
N ASN A 185 -30.01 -8.11 -7.15
CA ASN A 185 -30.01 -9.07 -6.03
C ASN A 185 -28.58 -9.49 -5.68
N GLU A 186 -27.74 -9.76 -6.68
CA GLU A 186 -26.32 -10.08 -6.47
C GLU A 186 -25.58 -8.92 -5.77
N PHE A 187 -25.86 -7.68 -6.18
CA PHE A 187 -25.32 -6.49 -5.54
C PHE A 187 -25.78 -6.37 -4.08
N GLN A 188 -27.06 -6.63 -3.80
CA GLN A 188 -27.63 -6.61 -2.46
C GLN A 188 -26.98 -7.66 -1.55
N GLU A 189 -26.87 -8.90 -2.01
CA GLU A 189 -26.21 -9.97 -1.26
C GLU A 189 -24.75 -9.63 -0.95
N TYR A 190 -24.03 -9.05 -1.91
CA TYR A 190 -22.65 -8.62 -1.71
C TYR A 190 -22.55 -7.47 -0.70
N SER A 191 -23.45 -6.48 -0.79
CA SER A 191 -23.52 -5.35 0.15
C SER A 191 -23.77 -5.82 1.58
N LEU A 192 -24.73 -6.72 1.79
CA LEU A 192 -25.10 -7.25 3.11
C LEU A 192 -23.98 -8.08 3.76
N LYS A 193 -23.08 -8.70 2.99
CA LYS A 193 -21.88 -9.41 3.52
C LYS A 193 -20.80 -8.48 4.07
N THR A 194 -20.87 -7.18 3.80
CA THR A 194 -19.86 -6.21 4.25
C THR A 194 -20.15 -5.74 5.67
N VAL A 195 -19.07 -5.61 6.47
CA VAL A 195 -19.08 -5.13 7.87
C VAL A 195 -20.01 -3.93 8.05
N GLU A 196 -20.68 -3.88 9.20
CA GLU A 196 -21.57 -2.79 9.58
C GLU A 196 -20.89 -1.42 9.33
N GLN A 197 -21.59 -0.55 8.61
CA GLN A 197 -21.19 0.81 8.25
C GLN A 197 -19.91 0.99 7.40
N HIS A 198 -19.45 -0.08 6.72
CA HIS A 198 -18.44 0.02 5.67
C HIS A 198 -19.08 0.00 4.27
N LEU A 199 -18.50 0.79 3.35
CA LEU A 199 -18.85 0.78 1.93
C LEU A 199 -17.74 0.11 1.13
N PHE A 200 -18.11 -0.71 0.14
CA PHE A 200 -17.15 -1.34 -0.76
C PHE A 200 -16.92 -0.46 -2.00
N ILE A 201 -15.66 -0.37 -2.41
CA ILE A 201 -15.26 0.34 -3.63
C ILE A 201 -14.94 -0.67 -4.73
N ASP A 202 -14.24 -1.74 -4.37
CA ASP A 202 -13.82 -2.79 -5.29
C ASP A 202 -13.71 -4.14 -4.54
N LYS A 203 -13.20 -5.20 -5.21
CA LYS A 203 -13.07 -6.54 -4.62
C LYS A 203 -12.29 -6.61 -3.30
N PHE A 204 -11.39 -5.66 -3.07
CA PHE A 204 -10.42 -5.68 -1.95
C PHE A 204 -10.59 -4.47 -1.03
N THR A 205 -11.17 -3.39 -1.55
CA THR A 205 -11.19 -2.09 -0.89
C THR A 205 -12.55 -1.85 -0.28
N LYS A 206 -12.53 -1.69 1.04
CA LYS A 206 -13.66 -1.26 1.83
C LYS A 206 -13.24 -0.03 2.62
N ILE A 207 -14.09 0.98 2.63
CA ILE A 207 -13.86 2.20 3.38
C ILE A 207 -14.85 2.26 4.54
N PRO A 208 -14.41 2.45 5.80
CA PRO A 208 -15.31 2.88 6.85
C PRO A 208 -15.93 4.23 6.49
N MET A 209 -17.04 4.58 7.12
CA MET A 209 -17.62 5.91 6.99
C MET A 209 -16.78 6.97 7.70
N TYR A 210 -16.09 7.76 6.90
CA TYR A 210 -15.43 9.01 7.27
C TYR A 210 -15.57 10.01 6.11
N SER A 211 -15.24 11.28 6.36
CA SER A 211 -15.25 12.33 5.33
C SER A 211 -14.42 11.91 4.12
N SER A 212 -15.09 11.69 3.00
CA SER A 212 -14.50 11.15 1.77
C SER A 212 -14.62 12.16 0.65
N LEU A 213 -13.53 12.37 -0.09
CA LEU A 213 -13.49 13.25 -1.25
C LEU A 213 -13.37 12.43 -2.53
N PHE A 214 -14.29 12.63 -3.47
CA PHE A 214 -14.29 11.96 -4.78
C PHE A 214 -13.79 12.93 -5.85
N VAL A 215 -12.56 12.71 -6.31
CA VAL A 215 -11.90 13.57 -7.31
C VAL A 215 -11.74 12.81 -8.62
N GLY A 216 -11.92 13.52 -9.74
CA GLY A 216 -11.78 12.96 -11.08
C GLY A 216 -12.25 13.96 -12.13
N GLN A 217 -11.75 13.85 -13.36
CA GLN A 217 -12.21 14.69 -14.48
C GLN A 217 -13.63 14.31 -14.92
N THR A 218 -14.28 15.15 -15.73
CA THR A 218 -15.57 14.81 -16.36
C THR A 218 -15.43 13.53 -17.19
N GLY A 219 -16.45 12.67 -17.16
CA GLY A 219 -16.42 11.38 -17.86
C GLY A 219 -15.61 10.27 -17.15
N SER A 220 -14.99 10.53 -16.00
CA SER A 220 -14.27 9.50 -15.21
C SER A 220 -15.19 8.52 -14.46
N GLY A 221 -16.51 8.75 -14.47
CA GLY A 221 -17.49 7.89 -13.80
C GLY A 221 -17.79 8.27 -12.33
N LYS A 222 -17.38 9.46 -11.86
CA LYS A 222 -17.66 9.94 -10.48
C LYS A 222 -19.12 9.79 -10.06
N THR A 223 -20.04 10.23 -10.92
CA THR A 223 -21.48 10.18 -10.67
C THR A 223 -21.99 8.74 -10.50
N TYR A 224 -21.55 7.82 -11.34
CA TYR A 224 -21.89 6.40 -11.21
C TYR A 224 -21.29 5.75 -9.96
N ALA A 225 -20.06 6.13 -9.60
CA ALA A 225 -19.45 5.70 -8.35
C ALA A 225 -20.28 6.19 -7.15
N LEU A 226 -20.74 7.44 -7.17
CA LEU A 226 -21.60 7.99 -6.13
C LEU A 226 -22.95 7.23 -6.03
N TYR A 227 -23.58 6.90 -7.17
CA TYR A 227 -24.81 6.10 -7.17
C TYR A 227 -24.61 4.72 -6.56
N SER A 228 -23.49 4.07 -6.86
CA SER A 228 -23.16 2.77 -6.26
C SER A 228 -23.09 2.88 -4.73
N LEU A 229 -22.48 3.95 -4.20
CA LEU A 229 -22.39 4.17 -2.75
C LEU A 229 -23.76 4.49 -2.13
N ILE A 230 -24.56 5.34 -2.77
CA ILE A 230 -25.93 5.63 -2.33
C ILE A 230 -26.74 4.35 -2.29
N LEU A 231 -26.67 3.51 -3.33
CA LEU A 231 -27.39 2.25 -3.39
C LEU A 231 -26.97 1.31 -2.24
N GLN A 232 -25.67 1.21 -1.93
CA GLN A 232 -25.20 0.44 -0.78
C GLN A 232 -25.79 0.93 0.54
N MET A 233 -25.88 2.26 0.73
CA MET A 233 -26.46 2.86 1.93
C MET A 233 -27.98 2.64 2.02
N LEU A 234 -28.70 2.72 0.90
CA LEU A 234 -30.14 2.46 0.84
C LEU A 234 -30.50 1.02 1.18
N ILE A 235 -29.69 0.05 0.73
CA ILE A 235 -29.87 -1.37 1.07
C ILE A 235 -29.75 -1.57 2.59
N LYS A 236 -28.96 -0.74 3.27
CA LYS A 236 -28.71 -0.76 4.71
C LYS A 236 -29.35 0.45 5.40
N LYS A 237 -30.57 0.84 5.01
CA LYS A 237 -31.26 2.07 5.44
C LYS A 237 -31.29 2.31 6.96
N GLU A 238 -31.29 1.25 7.77
CA GLU A 238 -31.28 1.36 9.24
C GLU A 238 -29.95 1.91 9.80
N LEU A 239 -28.88 1.81 9.02
CA LEU A 239 -27.54 2.24 9.42
C LEU A 239 -27.18 3.65 8.93
N TYR A 240 -28.00 4.27 8.07
CA TYR A 240 -27.66 5.52 7.38
C TYR A 240 -28.84 6.50 7.29
N ASN A 241 -28.58 7.74 7.68
CA ASN A 241 -29.45 8.90 7.44
C ASN A 241 -28.81 9.76 6.36
N LEU A 242 -29.45 9.87 5.19
CA LEU A 242 -28.90 10.54 4.02
C LEU A 242 -29.41 11.98 3.88
N TYR A 243 -28.51 12.87 3.47
CA TYR A 243 -28.77 14.27 3.15
C TYR A 243 -28.08 14.60 1.81
N PHE A 244 -28.74 15.34 0.93
CA PHE A 244 -28.27 15.58 -0.43
C PHE A 244 -28.18 17.08 -0.72
N ALA A 245 -27.01 17.53 -1.16
CA ALA A 245 -26.77 18.87 -1.67
C ALA A 245 -26.29 18.77 -3.12
N ASP A 246 -27.11 19.26 -4.06
CA ASP A 246 -26.80 19.27 -5.49
C ASP A 246 -27.02 20.68 -6.09
N PRO A 247 -25.98 21.54 -6.09
CA PRO A 247 -26.09 22.90 -6.61
C PRO A 247 -26.34 22.97 -8.12
N LYS A 248 -26.20 21.86 -8.86
CA LYS A 248 -26.50 21.80 -10.29
C LYS A 248 -27.94 21.38 -10.58
N ASN A 249 -28.71 21.02 -9.56
CA ASN A 249 -30.04 20.43 -9.70
C ASN A 249 -30.08 19.33 -10.78
N SER A 250 -29.12 18.41 -10.69
CA SER A 250 -28.85 17.43 -11.71
C SER A 250 -29.52 16.09 -11.36
N SER A 251 -28.85 14.98 -11.59
CA SER A 251 -29.41 13.66 -11.28
C SER A 251 -29.41 13.35 -9.78
N LEU A 252 -28.52 13.97 -8.98
CA LEU A 252 -28.48 13.75 -7.54
C LEU A 252 -29.68 14.38 -6.85
N SER A 253 -30.15 15.55 -7.29
CA SER A 253 -31.37 16.17 -6.74
C SER A 253 -32.61 15.29 -6.95
N VAL A 254 -32.80 14.72 -8.15
CA VAL A 254 -33.92 13.79 -8.45
C VAL A 254 -33.88 12.55 -7.56
N ILE A 255 -32.68 12.01 -7.31
CA ILE A 255 -32.49 10.86 -6.42
C ILE A 255 -32.78 11.27 -4.97
N GLY A 256 -32.26 12.41 -4.53
CA GLY A 256 -32.49 12.94 -3.19
C GLY A 256 -33.96 13.18 -2.89
N GLU A 257 -34.68 13.84 -3.80
CA GLU A 257 -36.13 14.11 -3.66
C GLU A 257 -36.95 12.81 -3.51
N LYS A 258 -36.58 11.76 -4.24
CA LYS A 258 -37.26 10.46 -4.14
C LYS A 258 -36.95 9.69 -2.86
N ILE A 259 -35.74 9.85 -2.31
CA ILE A 259 -35.29 9.14 -1.11
C ILE A 259 -35.76 9.88 0.15
N THR A 260 -35.48 11.18 0.22
CA THR A 260 -35.71 12.05 1.37
C THR A 260 -35.92 13.50 0.91
N ALA A 261 -37.16 13.84 0.52
CA ALA A 261 -37.50 15.18 0.05
C ALA A 261 -37.11 16.30 1.03
N HIS A 262 -37.29 16.08 2.34
CA HIS A 262 -36.94 17.08 3.37
C HIS A 262 -35.43 17.23 3.64
N ASN A 263 -34.60 16.27 3.22
CA ASN A 263 -33.16 16.29 3.43
C ASN A 263 -32.39 16.54 2.12
N SER A 264 -33.05 17.10 1.10
CA SER A 264 -32.47 17.33 -0.21
C SER A 264 -32.61 18.80 -0.60
N ALA A 265 -31.52 19.42 -1.03
CA ALA A 265 -31.48 20.81 -1.43
C ALA A 265 -30.69 21.00 -2.73
N SER A 266 -31.22 21.85 -3.61
CA SER A 266 -30.60 22.15 -4.91
C SER A 266 -30.33 23.63 -5.14
N ASN A 267 -31.11 24.52 -4.52
CA ASN A 267 -30.84 25.96 -4.58
C ASN A 267 -29.81 26.38 -3.54
N PHE A 268 -29.09 27.47 -3.81
CA PHE A 268 -28.04 27.96 -2.92
C PHE A 268 -28.51 28.22 -1.48
N SER A 269 -29.64 28.93 -1.30
CA SER A 269 -30.19 29.20 0.04
C SER A 269 -30.57 27.92 0.77
N ASP A 270 -31.29 27.03 0.08
CA ASP A 270 -31.76 25.75 0.64
C ASP A 270 -30.56 24.87 1.04
N ILE A 271 -29.48 24.87 0.24
CA ILE A 271 -28.24 24.14 0.58
C ILE A 271 -27.58 24.75 1.80
N VAL A 272 -27.52 26.09 1.91
CA VAL A 272 -26.97 26.76 3.11
C VAL A 272 -27.77 26.41 4.35
N ASP A 273 -29.10 26.38 4.26
CA ASP A 273 -29.95 26.03 5.40
C ASP A 273 -29.84 24.54 5.75
N LEU A 274 -29.80 23.65 4.75
CA LEU A 274 -29.49 22.23 4.95
C LEU A 274 -28.14 22.01 5.68
N LEU A 275 -27.11 22.80 5.33
CA LEU A 275 -25.81 22.72 5.99
C LEU A 275 -25.86 23.18 7.45
N LYS A 276 -26.63 24.25 7.75
CA LYS A 276 -26.84 24.71 9.14
C LYS A 276 -27.57 23.65 9.95
N ASP A 277 -28.67 23.13 9.43
CA ASP A 277 -29.48 22.10 10.09
C ASP A 277 -28.65 20.82 10.34
N PHE A 278 -27.84 20.42 9.36
CA PHE A 278 -26.95 19.28 9.50
C PHE A 278 -25.87 19.54 10.58
N ASN A 279 -25.29 20.73 10.62
CA ASN A 279 -24.31 21.11 11.64
C ASN A 279 -24.91 21.12 13.05
N ASP A 280 -26.11 21.66 13.21
CA ASP A 280 -26.82 21.68 14.50
C ASP A 280 -27.16 20.27 14.96
N LEU A 281 -27.59 19.40 14.04
CA LEU A 281 -27.81 17.99 14.31
C LEU A 281 -26.51 17.29 14.74
N MET A 282 -25.37 17.55 14.05
CA MET A 282 -24.07 16.99 14.43
C MET A 282 -23.65 17.44 15.84
N ASN A 283 -23.89 18.71 16.19
CA ASN A 283 -23.60 19.24 17.52
C ASN A 283 -24.43 18.54 18.61
N GLN A 284 -25.74 18.35 18.38
CA GLN A 284 -26.59 17.60 19.30
C GLN A 284 -26.12 16.14 19.47
N TYR A 285 -25.74 15.48 18.37
CA TYR A 285 -25.19 14.11 18.43
C TYR A 285 -23.88 14.03 19.19
N LYS A 286 -23.00 15.03 19.07
CA LYS A 286 -21.76 15.12 19.83
C LYS A 286 -22.02 15.15 21.34
N PHE A 287 -23.04 15.89 21.79
CA PHE A 287 -23.43 15.90 23.21
C PHE A 287 -23.95 14.52 23.66
N LYS A 288 -24.85 13.89 22.90
CA LYS A 288 -25.37 12.54 23.20
C LYS A 288 -24.26 11.48 23.27
N LEU A 289 -23.30 11.53 22.35
CA LEU A 289 -22.16 10.62 22.33
C LEU A 289 -21.25 10.84 23.55
N LYS A 290 -21.02 12.11 23.94
CA LYS A 290 -20.19 12.45 25.11
C LYS A 290 -20.72 11.82 26.40
N GLU A 291 -22.03 11.77 26.60
CA GLU A 291 -22.64 11.12 27.77
C GLU A 291 -22.36 9.60 27.78
N LYS A 292 -22.38 8.95 26.61
CA LYS A 292 -22.08 7.51 26.49
C LYS A 292 -20.60 7.16 26.56
N LEU A 293 -19.70 8.08 26.24
CA LEU A 293 -18.25 7.87 26.36
C LEU A 293 -17.80 7.54 27.79
N GLY A 294 -18.60 7.86 28.81
CA GLY A 294 -18.38 7.39 30.17
C GLY A 294 -18.41 5.85 30.33
N THR A 295 -19.04 5.13 29.40
CA THR A 295 -19.14 3.66 29.42
C THR A 295 -18.02 2.95 28.65
N LYS A 296 -17.45 3.60 27.63
CA LYS A 296 -16.34 3.07 26.83
C LYS A 296 -15.51 4.23 26.27
N LEU A 297 -14.30 4.39 26.80
CA LEU A 297 -13.33 5.36 26.30
C LEU A 297 -12.91 5.00 24.87
N GLU A 298 -12.69 6.02 24.04
CA GLU A 298 -12.33 5.91 22.61
C GLU A 298 -13.38 5.21 21.71
N ALA A 299 -14.62 5.03 22.19
CA ALA A 299 -15.71 4.52 21.37
C ALA A 299 -16.24 5.56 20.37
N THR A 300 -16.72 5.08 19.23
CA THR A 300 -17.35 5.88 18.17
C THR A 300 -18.87 5.65 18.14
N TYR A 301 -19.59 6.40 17.30
CA TYR A 301 -21.03 6.20 17.11
C TYR A 301 -21.37 4.77 16.64
N VAL A 302 -20.46 4.13 15.90
CA VAL A 302 -20.57 2.74 15.44
C VAL A 302 -20.65 1.78 16.63
N ASP A 303 -19.80 1.96 17.64
CA ASP A 303 -19.75 1.11 18.84
C ASP A 303 -21.04 1.14 19.66
N PHE A 304 -21.81 2.21 19.53
CA PHE A 304 -23.09 2.39 20.23
C PHE A 304 -24.30 2.06 19.36
N GLY A 305 -24.09 1.54 18.14
CA GLY A 305 -25.15 1.16 17.20
C GLY A 305 -25.94 2.35 16.64
N TYR A 306 -25.37 3.56 16.65
CA TYR A 306 -26.04 4.72 16.06
C TYR A 306 -25.92 4.72 14.53
N PRO A 307 -26.97 5.15 13.81
CA PRO A 307 -26.88 5.34 12.36
C PRO A 307 -25.91 6.47 12.01
N ALA A 308 -25.22 6.32 10.88
CA ALA A 308 -24.36 7.36 10.34
C ALA A 308 -25.20 8.43 9.65
N HIS A 309 -24.98 9.70 9.99
CA HIS A 309 -25.54 10.82 9.24
C HIS A 309 -24.58 11.20 8.12
N VAL A 310 -25.02 11.06 6.87
CA VAL A 310 -24.18 11.20 5.68
C VAL A 310 -24.71 12.33 4.81
N LEU A 311 -23.95 13.43 4.76
CA LEU A 311 -24.16 14.51 3.81
C LEU A 311 -23.42 14.21 2.52
N ILE A 312 -24.16 14.14 1.42
CA ILE A 312 -23.64 13.92 0.08
C ILE A 312 -23.71 15.23 -0.68
N PHE A 313 -22.56 15.70 -1.14
CA PHE A 313 -22.41 16.99 -1.80
C PHE A 313 -21.83 16.78 -3.20
N ASP A 314 -22.61 17.02 -4.25
CA ASP A 314 -22.07 17.04 -5.62
C ASP A 314 -21.53 18.43 -5.96
N GLU A 315 -20.43 18.49 -6.72
CA GLU A 315 -19.82 19.74 -7.17
C GLU A 315 -19.52 20.76 -6.05
N PHE A 316 -19.02 20.26 -4.92
CA PHE A 316 -18.63 21.07 -3.75
C PHE A 316 -17.71 22.25 -4.09
N CYS A 317 -16.77 22.07 -5.04
CA CYS A 317 -15.86 23.14 -5.46
C CYS A 317 -16.59 24.35 -6.07
N GLN A 318 -17.66 24.11 -6.84
CA GLN A 318 -18.44 25.19 -7.44
C GLN A 318 -19.20 25.99 -6.37
N PHE A 319 -19.78 25.28 -5.39
CA PHE A 319 -20.52 25.90 -4.30
C PHE A 319 -19.61 26.70 -3.34
N SER A 320 -18.48 26.11 -2.94
CA SER A 320 -17.50 26.78 -2.05
C SER A 320 -16.95 28.07 -2.65
N ASN A 321 -16.63 28.07 -3.95
CA ASN A 321 -16.21 29.30 -4.64
C ASN A 321 -17.27 30.41 -4.58
N ARG A 322 -18.55 30.05 -4.73
CA ARG A 322 -19.65 31.01 -4.65
C ARG A 322 -19.78 31.62 -3.24
N ILE A 323 -19.60 30.81 -2.19
CA ILE A 323 -19.58 31.31 -0.80
C ILE A 323 -18.45 32.32 -0.60
N THR A 324 -17.25 32.04 -1.10
CA THR A 324 -16.10 32.94 -0.92
C THR A 324 -16.35 34.29 -1.60
N VAL A 325 -16.86 34.27 -2.83
CA VAL A 325 -17.18 35.50 -3.59
C VAL A 325 -18.30 36.29 -2.91
N ASP A 326 -19.41 35.63 -2.53
CA ASP A 326 -20.54 36.28 -1.86
C ASP A 326 -20.17 36.79 -0.44
N GLY A 327 -19.12 36.22 0.17
CA GLY A 327 -18.57 36.64 1.46
C GLY A 327 -17.65 37.86 1.33
N GLU A 328 -16.86 37.95 0.25
CA GLU A 328 -16.01 39.11 -0.06
C GLU A 328 -16.82 40.32 -0.53
N GLU A 329 -17.95 40.14 -1.22
CA GLU A 329 -18.86 41.25 -1.58
C GLU A 329 -19.64 41.83 -0.38
N LYS A 330 -19.62 41.17 0.78
CA LYS A 330 -20.30 41.60 2.02
C LYS A 330 -19.37 42.19 3.07
N THR A 331 -18.10 42.38 2.75
CA THR A 331 -17.09 43.10 3.54
C THR A 331 -16.63 44.34 2.80
#